data_AF-A0A7W0ZP92-F1
#
_entry.id   AF-A0A7W0ZP92-F1
#
_cell.length_a   1.000
_cell.length_b   1.000
_cell.length_c   1.000
_cell.angle_alpha   90.00
_cell.angle_beta   90.00
_cell.angle_gamma   90.00
#
_symmetry.space_group_name_H-M   'P 1'
#
loop_
_entity.id
_entity.type
_entity.pdbx_description
1 polymer ?
#
loop_
_entity_poly.entity_id
_entity_poly.type
_entity_poly.pdbx_seq_one_letter_code
_entity_poly.pdbx_strand_id
1 'polypeptide(L)'
;MKKLALISLWWLIAVPVAAQQETPPIRNFMQINEQFCTGGQPRIEHLAKLKAEGVKAIINLRPPGEHRAAEEEAAAKQLGLRYFNIPVVFGEPKEEQATEFLKLTDDPENRPAFIHCAGAIRAGAFW
;
A
#
# COMPACT_ATOMS: atom_id res chain seq x y z
N MET A 1 27.22 -36.40 57.21
CA MET A 1 26.31 -35.28 57.51
C MET A 1 26.33 -34.36 56.29
N LYS A 2 25.50 -34.63 55.28
CA LYS A 2 24.21 -33.98 54.94
C LYS A 2 24.31 -32.46 54.67
N LYS A 3 23.88 -32.10 53.44
CA LYS A 3 23.36 -30.81 52.91
C LYS A 3 24.43 -29.89 52.26
N LEU A 4 24.21 -29.26 51.11
CA LEU A 4 23.04 -29.08 50.25
C LEU A 4 23.55 -28.61 48.87
N ALA A 5 23.16 -29.27 47.77
CA ALA A 5 23.40 -28.76 46.42
C ALA A 5 22.28 -27.78 46.06
N LEU A 6 22.62 -26.51 45.82
CA LEU A 6 21.71 -25.51 45.28
C LEU A 6 21.56 -25.75 43.77
N ILE A 7 20.43 -26.31 43.37
CA ILE A 7 20.03 -26.41 41.96
C ILE A 7 19.27 -25.12 41.64
N SER A 8 19.89 -24.23 40.87
CA SER A 8 19.22 -23.03 40.35
C SER A 8 18.27 -23.44 39.22
N LEU A 9 16.97 -23.39 39.52
CA LEU A 9 15.92 -23.72 38.57
C LEU A 9 15.69 -22.52 37.65
N TRP A 10 16.31 -22.52 36.46
CA TRP A 10 16.01 -21.56 35.41
C TRP A 10 14.67 -21.91 34.79
N TRP A 11 13.62 -21.18 35.18
CA TRP A 11 12.30 -21.32 34.58
C TRP A 11 12.28 -20.54 33.26
N LEU A 12 12.46 -21.25 32.14
CA LEU A 12 12.25 -20.72 30.80
C LEU A 12 10.75 -20.47 30.62
N ILE A 13 10.30 -19.24 30.84
CA ILE A 13 8.96 -18.81 30.45
C ILE A 13 8.94 -18.76 28.93
N ALA A 14 8.32 -19.75 28.28
CA ALA A 14 7.99 -19.67 26.87
C ALA A 14 6.95 -18.55 26.69
N VAL A 15 7.38 -17.40 26.19
CA VAL A 15 6.46 -16.34 25.79
C VAL A 15 5.70 -16.85 24.56
N PRO A 16 4.35 -16.93 24.60
CA PRO A 16 3.60 -17.30 23.43
C PRO A 16 3.80 -16.20 22.39
N VAL A 17 4.48 -16.52 21.28
CA VAL A 17 4.53 -15.65 20.13
C VAL A 17 3.12 -15.62 19.55
N ALA A 18 2.38 -14.54 19.83
CA ALA A 18 1.09 -14.32 19.21
C ALA A 18 1.29 -14.32 17.69
N ALA A 19 0.58 -15.21 16.99
CA ALA A 19 0.63 -15.27 15.53
C ALA A 19 0.15 -13.93 14.95
N GLN A 20 1.08 -13.15 14.40
CA GLN A 20 0.74 -11.97 13.63
C GLN A 20 -0.03 -12.44 12.39
N GLN A 21 -1.30 -12.07 12.28
CA GLN A 21 -2.06 -12.37 11.06
C GLN A 21 -1.45 -11.56 9.92
N GLU A 22 -0.79 -12.24 8.99
CA GLU A 22 -0.19 -11.60 7.82
C GLU A 22 -1.29 -10.94 6.99
N THR A 23 -1.04 -9.68 6.61
CA THR A 23 -1.96 -8.97 5.71
C THR A 23 -1.87 -9.63 4.32
N PRO A 24 -2.99 -10.10 3.74
CA PRO A 24 -3.00 -10.67 2.39
C PRO A 24 -2.42 -9.71 1.36
N PRO A 25 -1.73 -10.20 0.32
CA PRO A 25 -1.06 -9.34 -0.65
C PRO A 25 -2.05 -8.43 -1.40
N ILE A 26 -1.54 -7.30 -1.90
CA ILE A 26 -2.28 -6.45 -2.85
C ILE A 26 -2.59 -7.29 -4.10
N ARG A 27 -3.87 -7.37 -4.46
CA ARG A 27 -4.31 -8.10 -5.66
C ARG A 27 -3.65 -7.53 -6.92
N ASN A 28 -3.13 -8.39 -7.79
CA ASN A 28 -2.49 -7.99 -9.05
C ASN A 28 -1.39 -6.94 -8.88
N PHE A 29 -0.63 -7.01 -7.77
CA PHE A 29 0.51 -6.13 -7.57
C PHE A 29 1.60 -6.42 -8.61
N MET A 30 2.15 -5.36 -9.20
CA MET A 30 3.24 -5.45 -10.16
C MET A 30 4.22 -4.30 -9.94
N GLN A 31 5.47 -4.63 -9.61
CA GLN A 31 6.55 -3.67 -9.68
C GLN A 31 6.91 -3.49 -11.16
N ILE A 32 6.75 -2.28 -11.70
CA ILE A 32 7.15 -2.02 -13.09
C ILE A 32 8.65 -1.79 -13.15
N ASN A 33 9.12 -0.85 -12.34
CA ASN A 33 10.52 -0.45 -12.20
C ASN A 33 10.70 0.23 -10.84
N GLU A 34 11.88 0.78 -10.56
CA GLU A 34 12.17 1.42 -9.26
C GLU A 34 11.28 2.63 -8.94
N GLN A 35 10.63 3.24 -9.95
CA GLN A 35 9.83 4.45 -9.81
C GLN A 35 8.32 4.17 -9.78
N PHE A 36 7.85 3.01 -10.22
CA PHE A 36 6.42 2.75 -10.35
C PHE A 36 6.06 1.31 -10.01
N CYS A 37 4.96 1.17 -9.28
CA CYS A 37 4.27 -0.09 -9.06
C CYS A 37 2.77 0.10 -9.25
N THR A 38 2.09 -0.98 -9.66
CA THR A 38 0.64 -0.99 -9.86
C THR A 38 -0.04 -2.05 -9.02
N GLY A 39 -1.36 -1.93 -8.83
CA GLY A 39 -2.12 -2.94 -8.11
C GLY A 39 -3.63 -2.73 -8.13
N GLY A 40 -4.32 -3.68 -7.51
CA GLY A 40 -5.71 -3.55 -7.10
C GLY A 40 -5.85 -2.71 -5.84
N GLN A 41 -7.06 -2.69 -5.30
CA GLN A 41 -7.41 -1.87 -4.15
C GLN A 41 -6.49 -2.20 -2.95
N PRO A 42 -5.69 -1.25 -2.43
CA PRO A 42 -4.93 -1.47 -1.22
C PRO A 42 -5.86 -1.50 0.00
N ARG A 43 -5.38 -2.13 1.07
CA ARG A 43 -5.91 -1.94 2.42
C ARG A 43 -5.10 -0.86 3.11
N ILE A 44 -5.62 -0.33 4.21
CA ILE A 44 -4.93 0.72 4.97
C ILE A 44 -3.56 0.23 5.47
N GLU A 45 -3.45 -1.04 5.87
CA GLU A 45 -2.19 -1.63 6.32
C GLU A 45 -1.12 -1.69 5.21
N HIS A 46 -1.56 -1.78 3.95
CA HIS A 46 -0.65 -1.77 2.80
C HIS A 46 0.00 -0.41 2.59
N LEU A 47 -0.69 0.69 2.92
CA LEU A 47 -0.15 2.04 2.72
C LEU A 47 1.12 2.27 3.55
N ALA A 48 1.13 1.76 4.79
CA ALA A 48 2.31 1.81 5.66
C ALA A 48 3.49 1.01 5.09
N LYS A 49 3.21 -0.18 4.53
CA LYS A 49 4.23 -1.00 3.87
C LYS A 49 4.80 -0.32 2.62
N LEU A 50 3.93 0.19 1.75
CA LEU A 50 4.33 0.94 0.55
C LEU A 50 5.21 2.14 0.93
N LYS A 51 4.83 2.89 1.98
CA LYS A 51 5.65 4.00 2.51
C LYS A 51 7.02 3.54 2.98
N ALA A 52 7.10 2.43 3.71
CA ALA A 52 8.35 1.86 4.19
C ALA A 52 9.25 1.38 3.04
N GLU A 53 8.66 0.94 1.93
CA GLU A 53 9.35 0.58 0.67
C GLU A 53 9.72 1.80 -0.18
N GLY A 54 9.46 3.02 0.31
CA GLY A 54 9.90 4.26 -0.32
C GLY A 54 8.86 4.92 -1.23
N VAL A 55 7.66 4.36 -1.37
CA VAL A 55 6.57 5.01 -2.13
C VAL A 55 6.30 6.39 -1.55
N LYS A 56 6.18 7.38 -2.45
CA LYS A 56 5.91 8.79 -2.14
C LYS A 56 4.48 9.19 -2.45
N ALA A 57 3.88 8.62 -3.50
CA ALA A 57 2.53 8.96 -3.92
C ALA A 57 1.64 7.74 -4.17
N ILE A 58 0.35 7.91 -3.87
CA ILE A 58 -0.74 6.99 -4.24
C ILE A 58 -1.58 7.67 -5.32
N ILE A 59 -1.76 6.99 -6.45
CA ILE A 59 -2.61 7.44 -7.56
C ILE A 59 -3.79 6.47 -7.68
N ASN A 60 -4.94 6.90 -7.19
CA ASN A 60 -6.17 6.13 -7.21
C ASN A 60 -6.99 6.47 -8.47
N LEU A 61 -7.20 5.48 -9.34
CA LEU A 61 -7.94 5.64 -10.60
C LEU A 61 -9.46 5.38 -10.48
N ARG A 62 -9.98 5.18 -9.25
CA ARG A 62 -11.41 4.86 -9.02
C ARG A 62 -12.25 6.12 -8.85
N PRO A 63 -13.46 6.20 -9.45
CA PRO A 63 -14.45 7.20 -9.12
C PRO A 63 -14.78 7.24 -7.61
N PRO A 64 -14.97 8.45 -7.04
CA PRO A 64 -15.52 8.63 -5.71
C PRO A 64 -16.86 7.88 -5.59
N GLY A 65 -16.93 6.92 -4.67
CA GLY A 65 -18.12 6.08 -4.46
C GLY A 65 -17.94 4.59 -4.75
N GLU A 66 -16.90 4.19 -5.51
CA GLU A 66 -16.63 2.74 -5.67
C GLU A 66 -16.03 2.11 -4.38
N HIS A 67 -15.51 2.92 -3.45
CA HIS A 67 -14.95 2.49 -2.17
C HIS A 67 -14.84 3.65 -1.18
N ARG A 68 -14.26 3.37 -0.01
CA ARG A 68 -13.99 4.31 1.09
C ARG A 68 -12.78 5.22 0.78
N ALA A 69 -12.84 5.94 -0.34
CA ALA A 69 -11.73 6.78 -0.84
C ALA A 69 -11.24 7.81 0.18
N ALA A 70 -12.15 8.44 0.92
CA ALA A 70 -11.80 9.43 1.94
C ALA A 70 -10.97 8.84 3.09
N GLU A 71 -11.19 7.56 3.43
CA GLU A 71 -10.43 6.89 4.48
C GLU A 71 -9.03 6.49 3.99
N GLU A 72 -8.93 6.03 2.74
CA GLU A 72 -7.64 5.78 2.10
C GLU A 72 -6.81 7.06 1.99
N GLU A 73 -7.43 8.16 1.53
CA GLU A 73 -6.79 9.47 1.44
C GLU A 73 -6.32 9.97 2.81
N ALA A 74 -7.17 9.88 3.83
CA ALA A 74 -6.82 10.28 5.18
C ALA A 74 -5.65 9.47 5.74
N ALA A 75 -5.66 8.15 5.55
CA ALA A 75 -4.56 7.28 5.99
C ALA A 75 -3.26 7.55 5.21
N ALA A 76 -3.34 7.75 3.89
CA ALA A 76 -2.19 8.12 3.07
C ALA A 76 -1.55 9.43 3.58
N LYS A 77 -2.37 10.46 3.81
CA LYS A 77 -1.90 11.75 4.34
C LYS A 77 -1.27 11.62 5.73
N GLN A 78 -1.86 10.82 6.63
CA GLN A 78 -1.29 10.56 7.96
C GLN A 78 0.10 9.89 7.89
N LEU A 79 0.35 9.08 6.87
CA LEU A 79 1.65 8.43 6.62
C LEU A 79 2.63 9.33 5.86
N GLY A 80 2.25 10.56 5.52
CA GLY A 80 3.06 11.46 4.70
C GLY A 80 3.24 10.96 3.27
N LEU A 81 2.23 10.27 2.72
CA LEU A 81 2.10 9.96 1.31
C LEU A 81 1.30 11.07 0.62
N ARG A 82 1.72 11.46 -0.59
CA ARG A 82 0.91 12.28 -1.48
C ARG A 82 -0.24 11.41 -2.01
N TYR A 83 -1.42 11.98 -2.14
CA TYR A 83 -2.61 11.25 -2.58
C TYR A 83 -3.28 12.00 -3.73
N PHE A 84 -3.52 11.29 -4.83
CA PHE A 84 -4.18 11.83 -6.00
C PHE A 84 -5.29 10.89 -6.44
N ASN A 85 -6.46 11.45 -6.77
CA ASN A 85 -7.56 10.70 -7.35
C ASN A 85 -7.85 11.20 -8.77
N ILE A 86 -7.69 10.32 -9.76
CA ILE A 86 -8.11 10.54 -11.14
C ILE A 86 -9.32 9.62 -11.39
N PRO A 87 -10.57 10.13 -11.35
CA PRO A 87 -11.75 9.28 -11.37
C PRO A 87 -12.02 8.71 -12.77
N VAL A 88 -11.56 7.49 -13.07
CA VAL A 88 -11.74 6.83 -14.37
C VAL A 88 -12.91 5.83 -14.32
N VAL A 89 -13.96 6.09 -15.09
CA VAL A 89 -15.07 5.14 -15.29
C VAL A 89 -14.54 3.92 -16.05
N PHE A 90 -14.92 2.72 -15.60
CA PHE A 90 -14.42 1.48 -16.19
C PHE A 90 -14.81 1.36 -17.66
N GLY A 91 -13.84 1.16 -18.54
CA GLY A 91 -14.07 1.05 -19.99
C GLY A 91 -14.24 2.40 -20.72
N GLU A 92 -14.22 3.52 -19.98
CA GLU A 92 -14.48 4.86 -20.53
C GLU A 92 -13.41 5.88 -20.08
N PRO A 93 -12.11 5.65 -20.40
CA PRO A 93 -11.07 6.63 -20.12
C PRO A 93 -11.27 7.89 -20.99
N LYS A 94 -10.95 9.04 -20.41
CA LYS A 94 -11.00 10.35 -21.08
C LYS A 94 -9.60 10.92 -21.29
N GLU A 95 -9.43 11.72 -22.33
CA GLU A 95 -8.14 12.32 -22.69
C GLU A 95 -7.58 13.17 -21.53
N GLU A 96 -8.41 13.93 -20.84
CA GLU A 96 -7.98 14.80 -19.74
C GLU A 96 -7.47 14.00 -18.53
N GLN A 97 -7.97 12.78 -18.35
CA GLN A 97 -7.49 11.86 -17.30
C GLN A 97 -6.11 11.32 -17.64
N ALA A 98 -5.86 11.01 -18.92
CA ALA A 98 -4.55 10.61 -19.39
C ALA A 98 -3.54 11.77 -19.25
N THR A 99 -3.94 12.99 -19.59
CA THR A 99 -3.12 14.19 -19.39
C THR A 99 -2.75 14.39 -17.92
N GLU A 100 -3.71 14.33 -17.00
CA GLU A 100 -3.43 14.48 -15.57
C GLU A 100 -2.57 13.32 -15.04
N PHE A 101 -2.81 12.10 -15.50
CA PHE A 101 -1.98 10.95 -15.14
C PHE A 101 -0.52 11.17 -15.53
N LEU A 102 -0.25 11.54 -16.78
CA LEU A 102 1.09 11.82 -17.27
C LEU A 102 1.76 12.91 -16.45
N LYS A 103 1.06 14.01 -16.19
CA LYS A 103 1.57 15.11 -15.35
C LYS A 103 1.95 14.63 -13.94
N LEU A 104 1.12 13.83 -13.28
CA LEU A 104 1.42 13.30 -11.96
C LEU A 104 2.57 12.31 -11.98
N THR A 105 2.63 11.44 -12.99
CA THR A 105 3.74 10.49 -13.13
C THR A 105 5.03 11.16 -13.57
N ASP A 106 4.99 12.31 -14.26
CA ASP A 106 6.15 13.07 -14.70
C ASP A 106 6.83 13.88 -13.59
N ASP A 107 6.07 14.26 -12.56
CA ASP A 107 6.60 14.95 -11.38
C ASP A 107 7.47 14.00 -10.53
N PRO A 108 8.79 14.26 -10.41
CA PRO A 108 9.70 13.42 -9.64
C PRO A 108 9.42 13.42 -8.13
N GLU A 109 8.69 14.40 -7.60
CA GLU A 109 8.26 14.41 -6.20
C GLU A 109 7.26 13.29 -5.88
N ASN A 110 6.53 12.81 -6.90
CA ASN A 110 5.56 11.74 -6.75
C ASN A 110 6.18 10.33 -6.82
N ARG A 111 7.46 10.21 -7.22
CA ARG A 111 8.12 8.91 -7.48
C ARG A 111 8.99 8.45 -6.30
N PRO A 112 8.95 7.17 -5.89
CA PRO A 112 8.16 6.09 -6.46
C PRO A 112 6.65 6.22 -6.20
N ALA A 113 5.82 5.91 -7.20
CA ALA A 113 4.36 6.01 -7.11
C ALA A 113 3.69 4.63 -7.16
N PHE A 114 2.67 4.42 -6.34
CA PHE A 114 1.76 3.29 -6.44
C PHE A 114 0.47 3.71 -7.14
N ILE A 115 0.19 3.09 -8.28
CA ILE A 115 -0.98 3.38 -9.11
C ILE A 115 -1.97 2.23 -8.97
N HIS A 116 -3.21 2.51 -8.55
CA HIS A 116 -4.19 1.45 -8.36
C HIS A 116 -5.58 1.78 -8.86
N CYS A 117 -6.37 0.72 -8.99
CA CYS A 117 -7.82 0.82 -9.09
C CYS A 117 -8.45 -0.34 -8.30
N ALA A 118 -9.65 -0.80 -8.66
CA ALA A 118 -10.23 -1.97 -8.00
C ALA A 118 -9.39 -3.26 -8.19
N GLY A 119 -8.82 -3.49 -9.38
CA GLY A 119 -8.19 -4.76 -9.76
C GLY A 119 -7.03 -4.66 -10.73
N ALA A 120 -6.32 -3.53 -10.73
CA ALA A 120 -5.23 -3.21 -11.66
C ALA A 120 -5.59 -3.08 -13.15
N ILE A 121 -6.86 -3.22 -13.56
CA ILE A 121 -7.25 -3.11 -14.99
C ILE A 121 -7.09 -1.68 -15.52
N ARG A 122 -7.63 -0.67 -14.81
CA ARG A 122 -7.44 0.74 -15.20
C ARG A 122 -5.98 1.16 -15.12
N ALA A 123 -5.26 0.66 -14.10
CA ALA A 123 -3.83 0.92 -13.95
C ALA A 123 -3.04 0.38 -15.16
N GLY A 124 -3.33 -0.84 -15.60
CA GLY A 124 -2.71 -1.42 -16.80
C GLY A 124 -3.19 -0.80 -18.12
N ALA A 125 -4.29 -0.05 -18.14
CA ALA A 125 -4.69 0.71 -19.33
C ALA A 125 -3.95 2.04 -19.46
N PHE A 126 -3.48 2.60 -18.34
CA PHE A 126 -2.75 3.88 -18.29
C PHE A 126 -1.22 3.71 -18.29
N TRP A 127 -0.73 2.52 -17.95
CA TRP A 127 0.68 2.19 -17.84
C TRP A 127 1.17 1.41 -19.06
#